data_AF-A0A142D5P0-F1
#
_entry.id   AF-A0A142D5P0-F1
#
_cell.length_a   1.000
_cell.length_b   1.000
_cell.length_c   1.000
_cell.angle_alpha   90.00
_cell.angle_beta   90.00
_cell.angle_gamma   90.00
#
_symmetry.space_group_name_H-M   'P 1'
#
loop_
_entity.id
_entity.type
_entity.pdbx_description
1 polymer ?
#
loop_
_entity_poly.entity_id
_entity_poly.type
_entity_poly.pdbx_seq_one_letter_code
_entity_poly.pdbx_strand_id
1 'polypeptide(L)'
;MGPSAPLWMSVLYYIMCIATLIVGMAMLVKGTVRRLYSLVAVIAVPLFFLNNFHTIARVGVDPFAYWQQSLIEGQWWAWLSLALFLYIVWYWGWLVQRIGGQKEGRSWWKRQQWIWVVLAAAAPVIVYGVQSLDDSVVSSVRTYEPSESRSANEPLGRIFFLYSHPFARDSYIVEADGLHVRNVVTLEAAGVSQLSRGSSTKELLLWSDYTGRHVYRLNRDTWTLVDQEAVSSPLSFASMEGEWEIRSLNQDVNTHKLEVRKGGKLLFSKRFPPYILQVLRAEPHFYVFADAMEQEHGVLYVLDQRGSVVKEISLPTSFARSMAVFHGRLVIATKSRLTIVDPHSWRVAYWGMGQEETQFDQIYVKGDTLWVSYVQRGKSGWLALNDQFKVMEKHELPSVYWEARFYGDYVYALFEPQEGNKADHAGEMNIFHLRTGQLAAKFTVPKQKHNLQTFQVMDEIQ
;
A
#
# COMPACT_ATOMS: atom_id res chain seq x y z
N MET A 1 -0.65 -5.70 -6.01
CA MET A 1 0.77 -6.10 -6.17
C MET A 1 1.57 -4.81 -6.17
N GLY A 2 2.55 -4.65 -5.26
CA GLY A 2 3.47 -3.51 -5.33
C GLY A 2 4.27 -3.55 -6.64
N PRO A 3 4.94 -2.46 -7.05
CA PRO A 3 5.71 -2.46 -8.28
C PRO A 3 6.80 -3.53 -8.14
N SER A 4 6.64 -4.62 -8.89
CA SER A 4 7.73 -5.54 -9.16
C SER A 4 8.85 -4.76 -9.84
N ALA A 5 10.10 -5.21 -9.65
CA ALA A 5 11.25 -4.65 -10.34
C ALA A 5 10.90 -4.39 -11.82
N PRO A 6 11.32 -3.26 -12.42
CA PRO A 6 10.94 -2.86 -13.77
C PRO A 6 10.93 -4.06 -14.71
N LEU A 7 9.86 -4.24 -15.48
CA LEU A 7 9.60 -5.47 -16.25
C LEU A 7 10.83 -5.94 -17.05
N TRP A 8 11.60 -5.00 -17.61
CA TRP A 8 12.83 -5.27 -18.35
C TRP A 8 13.92 -5.93 -17.50
N MET A 9 14.07 -5.53 -16.24
CA MET A 9 15.07 -6.05 -15.31
C MET A 9 14.68 -7.46 -14.84
N SER A 10 13.39 -7.66 -14.57
CA SER A 10 12.80 -8.96 -14.28
C SER A 10 12.99 -9.92 -15.47
N VAL A 11 12.73 -9.46 -16.70
CA VAL A 11 12.91 -10.26 -17.93
C VAL A 11 14.38 -10.62 -18.16
N LEU A 12 15.31 -9.67 -18.05
CA LEU A 12 16.76 -9.93 -18.17
C LEU A 12 17.24 -10.94 -17.10
N TYR A 13 16.76 -10.79 -15.88
CA TYR A 13 17.07 -11.69 -14.77
C TYR A 13 16.54 -13.11 -15.00
N TYR A 14 15.28 -13.27 -15.42
CA TYR A 14 14.72 -14.58 -15.75
C TYR A 14 15.44 -15.23 -16.93
N ILE A 15 15.81 -14.45 -17.95
CA ILE A 15 16.61 -14.93 -19.08
C ILE A 15 17.97 -15.44 -18.60
N MET A 16 18.67 -14.70 -17.73
CA MET A 16 19.94 -15.15 -17.16
C MET A 16 19.81 -16.40 -16.28
N CYS A 17 18.75 -16.49 -15.47
CA CYS A 17 18.49 -17.67 -14.62
C CYS A 17 18.19 -18.90 -15.46
N ILE A 18 17.32 -18.80 -16.46
CA ILE A 18 16.98 -19.89 -17.37
C ILE A 18 18.21 -20.31 -18.18
N ALA A 19 19.00 -19.36 -18.69
CA ALA A 19 20.25 -19.66 -19.38
C ALA A 19 21.27 -20.39 -18.46
N THR A 20 21.39 -19.96 -17.21
CA THR A 20 22.27 -20.59 -16.22
C THR A 20 21.81 -22.01 -15.87
N LEU A 21 20.50 -22.23 -15.75
CA LEU A 21 19.91 -23.54 -15.48
C LEU A 21 20.12 -24.50 -16.67
N ILE A 22 19.89 -24.03 -17.90
CA ILE A 22 20.08 -24.81 -19.13
C ILE A 22 21.55 -25.18 -19.32
N VAL A 23 22.47 -24.22 -19.14
CA VAL A 23 23.91 -24.46 -19.25
C VAL A 23 24.40 -25.39 -18.13
N GLY A 24 23.92 -25.20 -16.90
CA GLY A 24 24.21 -26.07 -15.76
C GLY A 24 23.78 -27.52 -16.01
N MET A 25 22.56 -27.74 -16.52
CA MET A 25 22.07 -29.07 -16.90
C MET A 25 22.87 -29.68 -18.06
N ALA A 26 23.16 -28.90 -19.10
CA ALA A 26 23.94 -29.38 -20.25
C ALA A 26 25.37 -29.82 -19.86
N MET A 27 26.00 -29.13 -18.91
CA MET A 27 27.32 -29.51 -18.38
C MET A 27 27.29 -30.70 -17.42
N LEU A 28 26.17 -30.92 -16.73
CA LEU A 28 25.93 -32.12 -15.94
C LEU A 28 25.82 -33.36 -16.83
N VAL A 29 25.04 -33.26 -17.90
CA VAL A 29 24.86 -34.34 -18.88
C VAL A 29 26.17 -34.68 -19.60
N LYS A 30 27.02 -33.67 -19.88
CA LYS A 30 28.36 -33.87 -20.45
C LYS A 30 29.44 -34.30 -19.45
N GLY A 31 29.08 -34.55 -18.18
CA GLY A 31 29.99 -35.06 -17.14
C GLY A 31 31.14 -34.11 -16.76
N THR A 32 31.05 -32.83 -17.14
CA THR A 32 32.14 -31.85 -17.01
C THR A 32 32.19 -31.22 -15.60
N VAL A 33 31.06 -31.23 -14.88
CA VAL A 33 30.93 -30.76 -13.49
C VAL A 33 30.72 -31.97 -12.58
N ARG A 34 31.82 -32.51 -12.02
CA ARG A 34 31.83 -33.79 -11.26
C ARG A 34 31.44 -33.69 -9.78
N ARG A 35 31.08 -32.53 -9.23
CA ARG A 35 30.88 -32.37 -7.77
C ARG A 35 29.48 -31.86 -7.44
N LEU A 36 28.79 -32.58 -6.55
CA LEU A 36 27.47 -32.23 -5.98
C LEU A 36 27.39 -30.77 -5.49
N TYR A 37 28.49 -30.22 -4.97
CA TYR A 37 28.58 -28.85 -4.48
C TYR A 37 28.32 -27.77 -5.55
N SER A 38 28.65 -28.04 -6.82
CA SER A 38 28.34 -27.11 -7.92
C SER A 38 26.88 -27.19 -8.36
N LEU A 39 26.23 -28.36 -8.21
CA LEU A 39 24.79 -28.51 -8.45
C LEU A 39 24.00 -27.69 -7.43
N VAL A 40 24.39 -27.78 -6.15
CA VAL A 40 23.78 -26.99 -5.07
C VAL A 40 23.98 -25.49 -5.31
N ALA A 41 25.17 -25.03 -5.71
CA ALA A 41 25.39 -23.60 -5.99
C ALA A 41 24.61 -23.09 -7.22
N VAL A 42 24.48 -23.89 -8.29
CA VAL A 42 23.76 -23.50 -9.51
C VAL A 42 22.23 -23.44 -9.29
N ILE A 43 21.69 -24.23 -8.37
CA ILE A 43 20.24 -24.27 -8.08
C ILE A 43 19.90 -23.38 -6.88
N ALA A 44 20.68 -23.43 -5.80
CA ALA A 44 20.39 -22.71 -4.57
C ALA A 44 20.57 -21.20 -4.70
N VAL A 45 21.50 -20.71 -5.53
CA VAL A 45 21.76 -19.27 -5.65
C VAL A 45 20.62 -18.54 -6.39
N PRO A 46 20.13 -19.00 -7.57
CA PRO A 46 18.95 -18.41 -8.19
C PRO A 46 17.71 -18.49 -7.29
N LEU A 47 17.53 -19.59 -6.55
CA LEU A 47 16.41 -19.75 -5.61
C LEU A 47 16.54 -18.85 -4.39
N PHE A 48 17.74 -18.64 -3.86
CA PHE A 48 18.00 -17.71 -2.76
C PHE A 48 17.72 -16.26 -3.18
N PHE A 49 18.11 -15.88 -4.40
CA PHE A 49 17.79 -14.56 -4.97
C PHE A 49 16.29 -14.41 -5.29
N LEU A 50 15.62 -15.44 -5.83
CA LEU A 50 14.16 -15.48 -6.04
C LEU A 50 13.40 -15.26 -4.74
N ASN A 51 13.80 -15.94 -3.66
CA ASN A 51 13.17 -15.82 -2.36
C ASN A 51 13.38 -14.41 -1.78
N ASN A 52 14.62 -13.91 -1.81
CA ASN A 52 14.94 -12.61 -1.22
C ASN A 52 14.29 -11.44 -1.99
N PHE A 53 14.33 -11.40 -3.32
CA PHE A 53 13.71 -10.31 -4.08
C PHE A 53 12.17 -10.30 -4.01
N HIS A 54 11.53 -11.48 -3.95
CA HIS A 54 10.08 -11.53 -3.69
C HIS A 54 9.72 -11.07 -2.27
N THR A 55 10.56 -11.34 -1.26
CA THR A 55 10.35 -10.83 0.11
C THR A 55 10.73 -9.34 0.28
N ILE A 56 11.52 -8.76 -0.64
CA ILE A 56 11.97 -7.36 -0.59
C ILE A 56 10.98 -6.41 -1.29
N ALA A 57 9.98 -6.92 -2.01
CA ALA A 57 8.93 -6.09 -2.63
C ALA A 57 8.05 -5.39 -1.58
N ARG A 58 8.54 -4.28 -1.04
CA ARG A 58 7.82 -3.38 -0.13
C ARG A 58 7.32 -2.17 -0.92
N VAL A 59 6.09 -1.76 -0.65
CA VAL A 59 5.50 -0.55 -1.25
C VAL A 59 6.33 0.67 -0.83
N GLY A 60 6.80 1.46 -1.80
CA GLY A 60 7.43 2.77 -1.56
C GLY A 60 8.93 2.79 -1.26
N VAL A 61 9.66 1.67 -1.36
CA VAL A 61 11.12 1.65 -1.17
C VAL A 61 11.81 1.08 -2.41
N ASP A 62 12.80 1.80 -2.94
CA ASP A 62 13.66 1.28 -4.01
C ASP A 62 14.44 0.06 -3.50
N PRO A 63 14.22 -1.14 -4.06
CA PRO A 63 14.88 -2.37 -3.63
C PRO A 63 16.40 -2.30 -3.72
N PHE A 64 16.95 -1.54 -4.67
CA PHE A 64 18.39 -1.40 -4.86
C PHE A 64 19.01 -0.50 -3.81
N ALA A 65 18.39 0.65 -3.53
CA ALA A 65 18.81 1.55 -2.46
C ALA A 65 18.76 0.86 -1.09
N TYR A 66 17.73 0.05 -0.82
CA TYR A 66 17.60 -0.73 0.40
C TYR A 66 18.72 -1.77 0.57
N TRP A 67 19.05 -2.49 -0.50
CA TRP A 67 20.15 -3.46 -0.49
C TRP A 67 21.51 -2.80 -0.27
N GLN A 68 21.77 -1.65 -0.92
CA GLN A 68 22.99 -0.88 -0.74
C GLN A 68 23.14 -0.38 0.70
N GLN A 69 22.05 0.14 1.28
CA GLN A 69 22.03 0.59 2.67
C GLN A 69 22.27 -0.59 3.64
N SER A 70 21.69 -1.75 3.36
CA SER A 70 21.87 -2.97 4.17
C SER A 70 23.31 -3.51 4.16
N LEU A 71 24.06 -3.27 3.08
CA LEU A 71 25.51 -3.56 3.02
C LEU A 71 26.30 -2.61 3.92
N ILE A 72 26.01 -1.31 3.86
CA ILE A 72 26.68 -0.27 4.67
C ILE A 72 26.44 -0.51 6.16
N GLU A 73 25.25 -0.96 6.53
CA GLU A 73 24.86 -1.26 7.90
C GLU A 73 25.35 -2.63 8.41
N GLY A 74 26.07 -3.41 7.58
CA GLY A 74 26.68 -4.67 8.02
C GLY A 74 25.69 -5.84 8.14
N GLN A 75 24.53 -5.78 7.49
CA GLN A 75 23.53 -6.85 7.61
C GLN A 75 24.02 -8.13 6.90
N TRP A 76 24.03 -9.24 7.62
CA TRP A 76 24.67 -10.49 7.18
C TRP A 76 24.07 -11.06 5.88
N TRP A 77 22.77 -10.92 5.66
CA TRP A 77 22.08 -11.40 4.45
C TRP A 77 22.47 -10.59 3.22
N ALA A 78 22.68 -9.28 3.36
CA ALA A 78 23.10 -8.40 2.28
C ALA A 78 24.55 -8.74 1.86
N TRP A 79 25.45 -8.93 2.82
CA TRP A 79 26.81 -9.40 2.57
C TRP A 79 26.85 -10.80 1.96
N LEU A 80 26.00 -11.72 2.41
CA LEU A 80 25.86 -13.05 1.83
C LEU A 80 25.38 -12.98 0.38
N SER A 81 24.39 -12.14 0.09
CA SER A 81 23.88 -11.95 -1.29
C SER A 81 24.95 -11.36 -2.22
N LEU A 82 25.75 -10.38 -1.75
CA LEU A 82 26.88 -9.83 -2.50
C LEU A 82 27.95 -10.88 -2.76
N ALA A 83 28.32 -11.67 -1.75
CA ALA A 83 29.31 -12.75 -1.87
C ALA A 83 28.85 -13.82 -2.89
N LEU A 84 27.57 -14.18 -2.87
CA LEU A 84 26.99 -15.11 -3.84
C LEU A 84 26.95 -14.54 -5.26
N PHE A 85 26.64 -13.25 -5.42
CA PHE A 85 26.69 -12.58 -6.72
C PHE A 85 28.11 -12.57 -7.30
N LEU A 86 29.10 -12.17 -6.50
CA LEU A 86 30.51 -12.18 -6.91
C LEU A 86 30.99 -13.60 -7.22
N TYR A 87 30.54 -14.60 -6.46
CA TYR A 87 30.83 -16.00 -6.74
C TYR A 87 30.26 -16.44 -8.10
N ILE A 88 29.03 -16.04 -8.47
CA ILE A 88 28.45 -16.33 -9.79
C ILE A 88 29.30 -15.69 -10.89
N VAL A 89 29.64 -14.41 -10.76
CA VAL A 89 30.45 -13.69 -11.76
C VAL A 89 31.81 -14.36 -11.94
N TRP A 90 32.47 -14.73 -10.83
CA TRP A 90 33.73 -15.47 -10.85
C TRP A 90 33.59 -16.86 -11.47
N TYR A 91 32.55 -17.61 -11.10
CA TYR A 91 32.26 -18.94 -11.64
C TYR A 91 32.06 -18.89 -13.15
N TRP A 92 31.30 -17.92 -13.66
CA TRP A 92 31.11 -17.71 -15.09
C TRP A 92 32.39 -17.29 -15.80
N GLY A 93 33.19 -16.39 -15.21
CA GLY A 93 34.51 -16.02 -15.75
C GLY A 93 35.42 -17.25 -15.89
N TRP A 94 35.44 -18.10 -14.87
CA TRP A 94 36.21 -19.35 -14.86
C TRP A 94 35.68 -20.37 -15.88
N LEU A 95 34.35 -20.50 -15.99
CA LEU A 95 33.67 -21.37 -16.95
C LEU A 95 33.99 -20.96 -18.40
N VAL A 96 33.97 -19.66 -18.69
CA VAL A 96 34.29 -19.09 -20.00
C VAL A 96 35.76 -19.33 -20.36
N GLN A 97 36.68 -19.18 -19.40
CA GLN A 97 38.10 -19.50 -19.61
C GLN A 97 38.35 -20.99 -19.91
N ARG A 98 37.61 -21.89 -19.25
CA ARG A 98 37.74 -23.35 -19.47
C ARG A 98 37.18 -23.79 -20.83
N ILE A 99 36.07 -23.21 -21.28
CA ILE A 99 35.47 -23.53 -22.58
C ILE A 99 36.29 -22.91 -23.73
N GLY A 100 36.88 -21.72 -23.53
CA GLY A 100 37.75 -21.05 -24.51
C GLY A 100 39.09 -21.76 -24.76
N GLY A 101 39.50 -22.69 -23.89
CA GLY A 101 40.73 -23.47 -24.00
C GLY A 101 40.66 -24.72 -24.88
N GLN A 102 39.46 -25.16 -25.31
CA GLN A 102 39.30 -26.30 -26.22
C GLN A 102 39.10 -25.82 -27.67
N LYS A 103 39.80 -26.45 -28.62
CA LYS A 103 39.79 -26.10 -30.06
C LYS A 103 38.39 -26.04 -30.69
N GLU A 104 37.38 -26.70 -30.10
CA GLU A 104 35.97 -26.66 -30.53
C GLU A 104 35.21 -25.39 -30.07
N GLY A 105 35.63 -24.74 -28.97
CA GLY A 105 34.97 -23.54 -28.42
C GLY A 105 35.12 -22.28 -29.29
N ARG A 106 36.12 -22.25 -30.18
CA ARG A 106 36.42 -21.10 -31.05
C ARG A 106 35.41 -20.97 -32.22
N SER A 107 34.75 -22.07 -32.61
CA SER A 107 33.69 -22.10 -33.63
C SER A 107 32.32 -21.69 -33.07
N TRP A 108 32.01 -22.15 -31.84
CA TRP A 108 30.79 -21.77 -31.11
C TRP A 108 30.74 -20.25 -30.85
N TRP A 109 31.88 -19.64 -30.52
CA TRP A 109 31.99 -18.20 -30.25
C TRP A 109 31.68 -17.31 -31.46
N LYS A 110 32.10 -17.70 -32.68
CA LYS A 110 31.82 -16.92 -33.90
C LYS A 110 30.33 -16.88 -34.28
N ARG A 111 29.55 -17.89 -33.90
CA ARG A 111 28.10 -17.94 -34.16
C ARG A 111 27.29 -17.14 -33.14
N GLN A 112 27.76 -17.00 -31.91
CA GLN A 112 27.03 -16.33 -30.82
C GLN A 112 27.40 -14.86 -30.59
N GLN A 113 28.51 -14.37 -31.16
CA GLN A 113 28.84 -12.93 -31.15
C GLN A 113 27.72 -12.06 -31.74
N TRP A 114 27.05 -12.53 -32.80
CA TRP A 114 25.94 -11.81 -33.41
C TRP A 114 24.72 -11.70 -32.50
N ILE A 115 24.44 -12.72 -31.67
CA ILE A 115 23.29 -12.69 -30.75
C ILE A 115 23.52 -11.67 -29.63
N TRP A 116 24.74 -11.60 -29.08
CA TRP A 116 25.09 -10.63 -28.04
C TRP A 116 25.24 -9.20 -28.56
N VAL A 117 25.76 -9.01 -29.78
CA VAL A 117 25.82 -7.70 -30.43
C VAL A 117 24.42 -7.22 -30.83
N VAL A 118 23.53 -8.11 -31.31
CA VAL A 118 22.12 -7.78 -31.61
C VAL A 118 21.33 -7.49 -30.33
N LEU A 119 21.55 -8.23 -29.23
CA LEU A 119 20.91 -7.93 -27.94
C LEU A 119 21.41 -6.62 -27.32
N ALA A 120 22.71 -6.32 -27.43
CA ALA A 120 23.28 -5.07 -26.93
C ALA A 120 22.90 -3.86 -27.81
N ALA A 121 22.74 -4.05 -29.12
CA ALA A 121 22.37 -2.99 -30.07
C ALA A 121 20.85 -2.78 -30.22
N ALA A 122 20.02 -3.77 -29.91
CA ALA A 122 18.55 -3.63 -29.92
C ALA A 122 18.01 -3.01 -28.62
N ALA A 123 18.75 -3.10 -27.52
CA ALA A 123 18.33 -2.54 -26.23
C ALA A 123 18.06 -1.03 -26.27
N PRO A 124 18.83 -0.17 -26.97
CA PRO A 124 18.53 1.26 -27.07
C PRO A 124 17.38 1.59 -28.03
N VAL A 125 17.19 0.81 -29.09
CA VAL A 125 16.14 1.06 -30.12
C VAL A 125 14.75 0.69 -29.61
N ILE A 126 14.65 -0.37 -28.80
CA ILE A 126 13.41 -0.76 -28.12
C ILE A 126 13.07 0.24 -26.99
N VAL A 127 14.08 0.85 -26.36
CA VAL A 127 13.91 1.90 -25.35
C VAL A 127 13.36 3.20 -25.97
N TYR A 128 13.71 3.55 -27.21
CA TYR A 128 13.25 4.79 -27.85
C TYR A 128 11.93 4.63 -28.64
N GLY A 129 11.68 3.45 -29.24
CA GLY A 129 10.50 3.22 -30.09
C GLY A 129 9.18 3.01 -29.35
N VAL A 130 9.21 2.68 -28.05
CA VAL A 130 8.01 2.42 -27.24
C VAL A 130 7.52 3.68 -26.51
N GLN A 131 8.30 4.76 -26.49
CA GLN A 131 7.87 6.05 -25.91
C GLN A 131 7.11 6.97 -26.89
N SER A 132 7.02 6.63 -28.18
CA SER A 132 6.41 7.49 -29.21
C SER A 132 5.11 6.97 -29.82
N LEU A 133 4.49 5.95 -29.23
CA LEU A 133 3.26 5.32 -29.75
C LEU A 133 2.27 5.08 -28.60
N ASP A 134 1.73 6.15 -28.02
CA ASP A 134 0.44 6.11 -27.32
C ASP A 134 -0.20 7.51 -27.20
N ASP A 135 -0.03 8.33 -28.25
CA ASP A 135 -0.91 9.48 -28.49
C ASP A 135 -1.98 9.04 -29.49
N SER A 136 -3.16 8.64 -28.99
CA SER A 136 -4.49 8.91 -29.58
C SER A 136 -5.54 7.86 -29.20
N VAL A 137 -6.29 8.10 -28.11
CA VAL A 137 -7.72 7.75 -28.09
C VAL A 137 -8.48 8.82 -27.29
N VAL A 138 -9.23 9.62 -28.04
CA VAL A 138 -10.21 10.61 -27.56
C VAL A 138 -11.36 9.86 -26.88
N SER A 139 -11.63 10.13 -25.60
CA SER A 139 -12.85 9.70 -24.92
C SER A 139 -13.90 10.80 -25.01
N SER A 140 -15.02 10.46 -25.64
CA SER A 140 -16.20 11.31 -25.79
C SER A 140 -16.93 11.44 -24.45
N VAL A 141 -16.98 12.65 -23.88
CA VAL A 141 -17.78 12.99 -22.72
C VAL A 141 -19.24 13.15 -23.13
N ARG A 142 -20.14 12.31 -22.60
CA ARG A 142 -21.57 12.66 -22.52
C ARG A 142 -21.78 13.45 -21.24
N THR A 143 -22.06 14.74 -21.40
CA THR A 143 -22.52 15.63 -20.35
C THR A 143 -23.94 15.21 -19.92
N TYR A 144 -24.11 14.91 -18.64
CA TYR A 144 -25.40 14.91 -17.97
C TYR A 144 -25.40 16.15 -17.07
N GLU A 145 -26.40 17.01 -17.21
CA GLU A 145 -26.55 18.19 -16.35
C GLU A 145 -26.85 17.76 -14.92
N PRO A 146 -26.05 18.19 -13.91
CA PRO A 146 -26.41 17.99 -12.52
C PRO A 146 -27.62 18.88 -12.19
N SER A 147 -28.68 18.25 -11.66
CA SER A 147 -29.82 18.96 -11.10
C SER A 147 -29.37 19.88 -9.96
N GLU A 148 -29.71 21.16 -10.08
CA GLU A 148 -29.46 22.18 -9.06
C GLU A 148 -29.95 21.74 -7.67
N SER A 149 -29.06 21.71 -6.68
CA SER A 149 -29.44 22.11 -5.32
C SER A 149 -28.25 22.40 -4.39
N ARG A 150 -28.28 23.66 -3.90
CA ARG A 150 -27.83 24.17 -2.59
C ARG A 150 -26.32 24.26 -2.31
N SER A 151 -25.83 25.50 -2.46
CA SER A 151 -24.79 26.18 -1.65
C SER A 151 -23.59 25.32 -1.19
N ALA A 152 -22.63 25.13 -2.10
CA ALA A 152 -21.27 24.76 -1.75
C ALA A 152 -20.60 25.95 -1.04
N ASN A 153 -20.40 25.87 0.27
CA ASN A 153 -19.53 26.77 1.05
C ASN A 153 -19.17 26.12 2.40
N GLU A 154 -18.83 24.83 2.42
CA GLU A 154 -18.07 24.27 3.55
C GLU A 154 -16.60 24.67 3.38
N PRO A 155 -15.92 25.21 4.41
CA PRO A 155 -14.51 25.54 4.31
C PRO A 155 -13.67 24.26 4.12
N LEU A 156 -12.53 24.41 3.46
CA LEU A 156 -11.54 23.34 3.35
C LEU A 156 -11.06 22.92 4.75
N GLY A 157 -10.96 21.62 4.99
CA GLY A 157 -10.45 21.08 6.23
C GLY A 157 -8.94 21.31 6.37
N ARG A 158 -8.44 21.32 7.60
CA ARG A 158 -6.99 21.28 7.88
C ARG A 158 -6.44 19.91 7.53
N ILE A 159 -5.30 19.91 6.86
CA ILE A 159 -4.62 18.72 6.39
C ILE A 159 -3.35 18.55 7.23
N PHE A 160 -3.18 17.36 7.78
CA PHE A 160 -2.02 16.98 8.58
C PHE A 160 -1.26 15.88 7.87
N PHE A 161 -0.03 16.14 7.45
CA PHE A 161 0.84 15.17 6.81
C PHE A 161 1.82 14.59 7.82
N LEU A 162 1.92 13.27 7.91
CA LEU A 162 2.85 12.59 8.79
C LEU A 162 4.10 12.16 8.02
N TYR A 163 5.28 12.60 8.47
CA TYR A 163 6.57 12.15 7.96
C TYR A 163 7.31 11.44 9.07
N SER A 164 7.78 10.24 8.80
CA SER A 164 8.41 9.39 9.82
C SER A 164 9.25 8.31 9.18
N HIS A 165 10.12 7.71 9.98
CA HIS A 165 10.91 6.56 9.60
C HIS A 165 10.87 5.52 10.74
N PRO A 166 10.71 4.21 10.45
CA PRO A 166 10.58 3.16 11.46
C PRO A 166 11.68 3.13 12.53
N PHE A 167 12.89 3.56 12.16
CA PHE A 167 14.07 3.53 13.04
C PHE A 167 14.52 4.91 13.51
N ALA A 168 13.86 5.98 13.08
CA ALA A 168 14.18 7.33 13.53
C ALA A 168 13.44 7.65 14.84
N ARG A 169 14.05 8.52 15.66
CA ARG A 169 13.46 8.98 16.92
C ARG A 169 12.51 10.15 16.73
N ASP A 170 12.67 10.86 15.62
CA ASP A 170 11.91 12.04 15.24
C ASP A 170 10.86 11.71 14.17
N SER A 171 9.68 12.31 14.32
CA SER A 171 8.64 12.38 13.30
C SER A 171 8.27 13.85 13.06
N TYR A 172 7.70 14.15 11.90
CA TYR A 172 7.24 15.50 11.57
C TYR A 172 5.75 15.48 11.21
N ILE A 173 5.02 16.47 11.71
CA ILE A 173 3.69 16.80 11.20
C ILE A 173 3.78 18.11 10.45
N VAL A 174 3.33 18.11 9.21
CA VAL A 174 3.11 19.34 8.45
C VAL A 174 1.61 19.63 8.44
N GLU A 175 1.23 20.81 8.94
CA GLU A 175 -0.14 21.32 8.89
C GLU A 175 -0.30 22.21 7.65
N ALA A 176 -1.36 22.02 6.89
CA ALA A 176 -1.73 22.83 5.74
C ALA A 176 -3.22 23.17 5.71
N ASP A 177 -3.57 24.27 5.05
CA ASP A 177 -4.96 24.74 4.88
C ASP A 177 -5.47 24.62 3.44
N GLY A 178 -4.96 23.61 2.71
CA GLY A 178 -5.33 23.34 1.33
C GLY A 178 -4.63 24.21 0.28
N LEU A 179 -4.01 25.33 0.69
CA LEU A 179 -3.22 26.19 -0.20
C LEU A 179 -1.80 26.41 0.30
N HIS A 180 -1.60 26.52 1.62
CA HIS A 180 -0.30 26.84 2.19
C HIS A 180 0.05 25.91 3.35
N VAL A 181 1.35 25.73 3.56
CA VAL A 181 1.87 25.13 4.79
C VAL A 181 1.72 26.16 5.90
N ARG A 182 0.98 25.81 6.96
CA ARG A 182 0.80 26.64 8.15
C ARG A 182 1.90 26.42 9.16
N ASN A 183 2.26 25.16 9.40
CA ASN A 183 3.19 24.80 10.45
C ASN A 183 3.94 23.52 10.12
N VAL A 184 5.14 23.39 10.66
CA VAL A 184 5.94 22.16 10.65
C VAL A 184 6.36 21.87 12.08
N VAL A 185 5.88 20.76 12.61
CA VAL A 185 6.07 20.34 13.99
C VAL A 185 6.99 19.15 14.02
N THR A 186 8.06 19.24 14.81
CA THR A 186 8.95 18.11 15.08
C THR A 186 8.49 17.43 16.37
N LEU A 187 8.38 16.11 16.34
CA LEU A 187 7.93 15.28 17.44
C LEU A 187 9.01 14.27 17.80
N GLU A 188 9.24 14.05 19.09
CA GLU A 188 10.04 12.94 19.61
C GLU A 188 9.22 11.64 19.63
N ALA A 189 8.61 11.30 18.49
CA ALA A 189 7.78 10.12 18.32
C ALA A 189 8.45 9.16 17.33
N ALA A 190 9.00 8.06 17.85
CA ALA A 190 9.73 7.10 17.03
C ALA A 190 8.78 6.15 16.28
N GLY A 191 9.05 5.91 14.99
CA GLY A 191 8.45 4.83 14.21
C GLY A 191 6.94 4.91 13.99
N VAL A 192 6.35 6.11 14.06
CA VAL A 192 4.92 6.32 13.78
C VAL A 192 4.66 6.11 12.29
N SER A 193 3.63 5.37 11.92
CA SER A 193 3.23 5.16 10.52
C SER A 193 1.80 5.58 10.24
N GLN A 194 0.98 5.76 11.28
CA GLN A 194 -0.43 6.04 11.17
C GLN A 194 -0.82 7.32 11.91
N LEU A 195 -1.75 8.06 11.29
CA LEU A 195 -2.35 9.28 11.83
C LEU A 195 -3.87 9.14 11.73
N SER A 196 -4.55 9.29 12.87
CA SER A 196 -6.02 9.27 12.94
C SER A 196 -6.54 10.31 13.92
N ARG A 197 -7.87 10.47 13.96
CA ARG A 197 -8.53 11.36 14.91
C ARG A 197 -8.44 10.79 16.32
N GLY A 198 -8.20 11.66 17.30
CA GLY A 198 -8.26 11.32 18.71
C GLY A 198 -9.68 11.33 19.26
N SER A 199 -9.79 11.26 20.58
CA SER A 199 -11.09 11.17 21.28
C SER A 199 -11.92 12.45 21.16
N SER A 200 -11.24 13.59 21.05
CA SER A 200 -11.83 14.90 20.79
C SER A 200 -11.44 15.41 19.40
N THR A 201 -12.22 16.35 18.86
CA THR A 201 -11.91 17.02 17.59
C THR A 201 -10.57 17.78 17.64
N LYS A 202 -10.03 18.04 18.83
CA LYS A 202 -8.75 18.72 19.07
C LYS A 202 -7.56 17.78 19.15
N GLU A 203 -7.78 16.46 19.13
CA GLU A 203 -6.73 15.48 19.32
C GLU A 203 -6.37 14.76 18.03
N LEU A 204 -5.07 14.53 17.87
CA LEU A 204 -4.52 13.61 16.88
C LEU A 204 -3.99 12.37 17.59
N LEU A 205 -4.28 11.21 17.02
CA LEU A 205 -3.79 9.92 17.47
C LEU A 205 -2.69 9.44 16.52
N LEU A 206 -1.52 9.17 17.08
CA LEU A 206 -0.35 8.69 16.35
C LEU A 206 0.02 7.29 16.84
N TRP A 207 0.15 6.35 15.91
CA TRP A 207 0.47 4.96 16.22
C TRP A 207 1.22 4.28 15.08
N SER A 208 1.61 3.02 15.30
CA SER A 208 2.40 2.23 14.35
C SER A 208 1.90 0.80 14.26
N ASP A 209 1.91 0.28 13.05
CA ASP A 209 1.58 -1.09 12.66
C ASP A 209 2.78 -2.02 12.53
N TYR A 210 4.00 -1.51 12.69
CA TYR A 210 5.22 -2.31 12.53
C TYR A 210 6.15 -2.28 13.74
N THR A 211 6.61 -1.08 14.13
CA THR A 211 7.76 -0.94 15.04
C THR A 211 7.47 -0.10 16.27
N GLY A 212 6.44 0.73 16.23
CA GLY A 212 6.08 1.60 17.34
C GLY A 212 5.54 0.81 18.54
N ARG A 213 6.07 1.15 19.72
CA ARG A 213 5.63 0.62 21.02
C ARG A 213 4.78 1.60 21.82
N HIS A 214 4.40 2.71 21.19
CA HIS A 214 3.66 3.76 21.85
C HIS A 214 2.51 4.24 20.97
N VAL A 215 1.43 4.63 21.63
CA VAL A 215 0.37 5.44 21.07
C VAL A 215 0.53 6.83 21.65
N TYR A 216 0.62 7.84 20.80
CA TYR A 216 0.74 9.22 21.22
C TYR A 216 -0.57 9.96 20.93
N ARG A 217 -1.02 10.76 21.90
CA ARG A 217 -2.14 11.69 21.74
C ARG A 217 -1.57 13.09 21.76
N LEU A 218 -1.82 13.84 20.70
CA LEU A 218 -1.34 15.22 20.57
C LEU A 218 -2.55 16.16 20.57
N ASN A 219 -2.42 17.27 21.29
CA ASN A 219 -3.32 18.40 21.12
C ASN A 219 -2.88 19.13 19.84
N ARG A 220 -3.74 19.19 18.83
CA ARG A 220 -3.38 19.76 17.52
C ARG A 220 -3.30 21.29 17.51
N ASP A 221 -3.87 21.97 18.51
CA ASP A 221 -3.88 23.43 18.58
C ASP A 221 -2.55 23.94 19.16
N THR A 222 -2.02 23.22 20.16
CA THR A 222 -0.80 23.58 20.90
C THR A 222 0.40 22.72 20.53
N TRP A 223 0.17 21.63 19.80
CA TRP A 223 1.18 20.64 19.43
C TRP A 223 1.87 19.96 20.62
N THR A 224 1.23 19.99 21.79
CA THR A 224 1.75 19.34 23.00
C THR A 224 1.27 17.90 23.10
N LEU A 225 2.14 17.04 23.62
CA LEU A 225 1.79 15.69 24.02
C LEU A 225 0.77 15.72 25.16
N VAL A 226 -0.41 15.16 24.90
CA VAL A 226 -1.48 14.99 25.91
C VAL A 226 -1.25 13.70 26.68
N ASP A 227 -0.93 12.63 25.96
CA ASP A 227 -0.74 11.30 26.54
C ASP A 227 0.23 10.48 25.68
N GLN A 228 0.98 9.59 26.32
CA GLN A 228 1.83 8.59 25.70
C GLN A 228 1.62 7.26 26.41
N GLU A 229 0.97 6.34 25.71
CA GLU A 229 0.67 5.01 26.25
C GLU A 229 1.63 3.99 25.63
N ALA A 230 2.35 3.25 26.46
CA ALA A 230 3.11 2.10 26.01
C ALA A 230 2.16 0.95 25.65
N VAL A 231 2.32 0.38 24.46
CA VAL A 231 1.57 -0.79 24.02
C VAL A 231 2.45 -2.03 24.01
N SER A 232 1.86 -3.17 24.36
CA SER A 232 2.58 -4.45 24.45
C SER A 232 3.05 -4.96 23.08
N SER A 233 2.42 -4.51 22.01
CA SER A 233 2.70 -4.93 20.63
C SER A 233 2.24 -3.84 19.65
N PRO A 234 2.77 -3.80 18.42
CA PRO A 234 2.30 -2.87 17.38
C PRO A 234 0.80 -3.01 17.15
N LEU A 235 0.14 -1.93 16.72
CA LEU A 235 -1.29 -1.94 16.48
C LEU A 235 -1.59 -2.23 15.01
N SER A 236 -2.51 -3.12 14.69
CA SER A 236 -2.99 -3.27 13.31
C SER A 236 -4.17 -2.34 13.00
N PHE A 237 -4.84 -1.84 14.02
CA PHE A 237 -5.98 -0.92 13.92
C PHE A 237 -6.12 -0.12 15.21
N ALA A 238 -6.45 1.17 15.10
CA ALA A 238 -6.85 1.99 16.23
C ALA A 238 -7.91 3.02 15.81
N SER A 239 -9.03 3.04 16.54
CA SER A 239 -10.07 4.06 16.44
C SER A 239 -10.42 4.61 17.81
N MET A 240 -10.60 5.93 17.88
CA MET A 240 -11.08 6.68 19.03
C MET A 240 -12.27 7.52 18.62
N GLU A 241 -13.45 7.16 19.09
CA GLU A 241 -14.71 7.82 18.73
C GLU A 241 -15.50 8.13 20.01
N GLY A 242 -15.41 9.38 20.45
CA GLY A 242 -16.01 9.83 21.72
C GLY A 242 -15.47 9.01 22.89
N GLU A 243 -16.36 8.34 23.62
CA GLU A 243 -15.97 7.48 24.75
C GLU A 243 -15.39 6.12 24.34
N TRP A 244 -15.48 5.75 23.06
CA TRP A 244 -15.08 4.44 22.57
C TRP A 244 -13.63 4.44 22.11
N GLU A 245 -12.90 3.42 22.55
CA GLU A 245 -11.54 3.15 22.11
C GLU A 245 -11.49 1.69 21.65
N ILE A 246 -11.17 1.49 20.37
CA ILE A 246 -11.09 0.18 19.74
C ILE A 246 -9.70 0.02 19.18
N ARG A 247 -8.99 -1.02 19.61
CA ARG A 247 -7.61 -1.27 19.23
C ARG A 247 -7.41 -2.72 18.88
N SER A 248 -6.65 -2.98 17.82
CA SER A 248 -6.15 -4.31 17.51
C SER A 248 -4.64 -4.32 17.66
N LEU A 249 -4.11 -5.26 18.43
CA LEU A 249 -2.68 -5.47 18.63
C LEU A 249 -2.21 -6.70 17.86
N ASN A 250 -1.13 -6.56 17.11
CA ASN A 250 -0.44 -7.64 16.43
C ASN A 250 0.56 -8.31 17.39
N GLN A 251 0.16 -9.40 18.04
CA GLN A 251 0.99 -10.07 19.05
C GLN A 251 2.05 -10.96 18.39
N ASP A 252 1.64 -11.71 17.37
CA ASP A 252 2.49 -12.54 16.52
C ASP A 252 1.78 -12.79 15.17
N VAL A 253 2.47 -13.46 14.25
CA VAL A 253 2.01 -13.74 12.88
C VAL A 253 0.62 -14.41 12.84
N ASN A 254 0.25 -15.13 13.89
CA ASN A 254 -0.98 -15.92 13.97
C ASN A 254 -1.94 -15.45 15.08
N THR A 255 -1.62 -14.38 15.81
CA THR A 255 -2.40 -13.96 16.97
C THR A 255 -2.55 -12.46 17.04
N HIS A 256 -3.80 -12.02 16.87
CA HIS A 256 -4.21 -10.62 16.91
C HIS A 256 -5.18 -10.42 18.06
N LYS A 257 -4.98 -9.38 18.87
CA LYS A 257 -5.81 -9.11 20.05
C LYS A 257 -6.62 -7.85 19.83
N LEU A 258 -7.93 -7.99 19.76
CA LEU A 258 -8.88 -6.89 19.79
C LEU A 258 -9.18 -6.48 21.24
N GLU A 259 -9.02 -5.21 21.55
CA GLU A 259 -9.45 -4.59 22.80
C GLU A 259 -10.50 -3.51 22.51
N VAL A 260 -11.61 -3.57 23.23
CA VAL A 260 -12.67 -2.55 23.18
C VAL A 260 -12.86 -1.96 24.56
N ARG A 261 -12.71 -0.64 24.66
CA ARG A 261 -12.90 0.13 25.88
C ARG A 261 -13.99 1.17 25.68
N LYS A 262 -14.69 1.51 26.77
CA LYS A 262 -15.66 2.61 26.83
C LYS A 262 -15.43 3.42 28.09
N GLY A 263 -15.24 4.74 27.95
CA GLY A 263 -14.95 5.63 29.07
C GLY A 263 -13.71 5.19 29.85
N GLY A 264 -12.69 4.70 29.15
CA GLY A 264 -11.45 4.16 29.73
C GLY A 264 -11.56 2.76 30.35
N LYS A 265 -12.75 2.18 30.47
CA LYS A 265 -12.94 0.82 31.02
C LYS A 265 -12.91 -0.23 29.93
N LEU A 266 -12.11 -1.28 30.10
CA LEU A 266 -12.10 -2.44 29.22
C LEU A 266 -13.46 -3.16 29.27
N LEU A 267 -14.15 -3.20 28.14
CA LEU A 267 -15.41 -3.93 27.99
C LEU A 267 -15.16 -5.39 27.66
N PHE A 268 -14.31 -5.64 26.65
CA PHE A 268 -13.86 -6.98 26.33
C PHE A 268 -12.50 -6.96 25.62
N SER A 269 -11.87 -8.13 25.64
CA SER A 269 -10.64 -8.41 24.92
C SER A 269 -10.76 -9.80 24.29
N LYS A 270 -10.47 -9.92 22.99
CA LYS A 270 -10.57 -11.19 22.27
C LYS A 270 -9.40 -11.38 21.33
N ARG A 271 -8.92 -12.64 21.25
CA ARG A 271 -7.91 -13.04 20.28
C ARG A 271 -8.56 -13.59 19.01
N PHE A 272 -7.97 -13.22 17.88
CA PHE A 272 -8.33 -13.67 16.54
C PHE A 272 -7.08 -14.27 15.89
N PRO A 273 -7.21 -15.44 15.23
CA PRO A 273 -6.10 -15.98 14.46
C PRO A 273 -5.69 -15.06 13.29
N PRO A 274 -6.62 -14.58 12.42
CA PRO A 274 -6.25 -13.76 11.26
C PRO A 274 -5.93 -12.30 11.61
N TYR A 275 -5.24 -11.60 10.70
CA TYR A 275 -4.79 -10.21 10.86
C TYR A 275 -5.96 -9.23 10.76
N ILE A 276 -6.29 -8.54 11.86
CA ILE A 276 -7.42 -7.60 11.89
C ILE A 276 -7.04 -6.30 11.19
N LEU A 277 -7.79 -5.93 10.15
CA LEU A 277 -7.58 -4.71 9.37
C LEU A 277 -8.56 -3.60 9.71
N GLN A 278 -9.82 -3.94 9.96
CA GLN A 278 -10.89 -2.97 10.13
C GLN A 278 -11.85 -3.42 11.22
N VAL A 279 -12.28 -2.46 12.04
CA VAL A 279 -13.33 -2.67 13.03
C VAL A 279 -14.35 -1.55 12.92
N LEU A 280 -15.61 -1.90 12.76
CA LEU A 280 -16.73 -0.97 12.74
C LEU A 280 -17.68 -1.27 13.89
N ARG A 281 -17.94 -0.26 14.72
CA ARG A 281 -19.03 -0.31 15.70
C ARG A 281 -20.31 0.14 15.03
N ALA A 282 -21.28 -0.76 14.93
CA ALA A 282 -22.62 -0.42 14.48
C ALA A 282 -23.63 -1.25 15.28
N GLU A 283 -24.36 -0.58 16.15
CA GLU A 283 -25.21 -1.23 17.14
C GLU A 283 -26.22 -2.18 16.48
N PRO A 284 -26.44 -3.38 17.07
CA PRO A 284 -25.93 -3.85 18.36
C PRO A 284 -24.60 -4.61 18.29
N HIS A 285 -23.84 -4.50 17.19
CA HIS A 285 -22.67 -5.35 16.95
C HIS A 285 -21.36 -4.58 16.77
N PHE A 286 -20.25 -5.33 16.88
CA PHE A 286 -18.96 -4.94 16.32
C PHE A 286 -18.67 -5.84 15.12
N TYR A 287 -18.33 -5.21 14.00
CA TYR A 287 -17.95 -5.88 12.76
C TYR A 287 -16.43 -5.83 12.65
N VAL A 288 -15.79 -7.00 12.65
CA VAL A 288 -14.33 -7.13 12.63
C VAL A 288 -13.94 -7.85 11.35
N PHE A 289 -13.32 -7.13 10.43
CA PHE A 289 -12.74 -7.73 9.23
C PHE A 289 -11.29 -8.10 9.50
N ALA A 290 -10.95 -9.36 9.23
CA ALA A 290 -9.62 -9.88 9.36
C ALA A 290 -9.19 -10.63 8.09
N ASP A 291 -7.91 -10.55 7.76
CA ASP A 291 -7.32 -11.24 6.61
C ASP A 291 -6.63 -12.53 7.04
N ALA A 292 -7.03 -13.63 6.42
CA ALA A 292 -6.33 -14.90 6.47
C ALA A 292 -5.25 -14.88 5.38
N MET A 293 -4.12 -14.24 5.68
CA MET A 293 -3.08 -13.88 4.70
C MET A 293 -2.58 -15.08 3.88
N GLU A 294 -2.37 -16.23 4.50
CA GLU A 294 -1.88 -17.44 3.82
C GLU A 294 -2.84 -17.98 2.76
N GLN A 295 -4.14 -17.75 2.95
CA GLN A 295 -5.19 -18.28 2.09
C GLN A 295 -5.85 -17.19 1.23
N GLU A 296 -5.31 -15.97 1.24
CA GLU A 296 -5.76 -14.77 0.50
C GLU A 296 -7.26 -14.44 0.62
N HIS A 297 -7.94 -14.91 1.67
CA HIS A 297 -9.36 -14.65 1.90
C HIS A 297 -9.58 -13.77 3.14
N GLY A 298 -10.71 -13.06 3.13
CA GLY A 298 -11.15 -12.26 4.27
C GLY A 298 -12.08 -13.07 5.16
N VAL A 299 -12.18 -12.70 6.42
CA VAL A 299 -13.17 -13.20 7.36
C VAL A 299 -13.81 -12.03 8.07
N LEU A 300 -15.14 -11.98 8.05
CA LEU A 300 -15.92 -11.03 8.83
C LEU A 300 -16.46 -11.72 10.08
N TYR A 301 -15.98 -11.27 11.24
CA TYR A 301 -16.53 -11.65 12.53
C TYR A 301 -17.54 -10.60 12.97
N VAL A 302 -18.68 -11.07 13.46
CA VAL A 302 -19.72 -10.24 14.08
C VAL A 302 -19.71 -10.55 15.57
N LEU A 303 -19.41 -9.55 16.38
CA LEU A 303 -19.36 -9.68 17.83
C LEU A 303 -20.56 -8.98 18.47
N ASP A 304 -21.07 -9.56 19.55
CA ASP A 304 -22.02 -8.89 20.44
C ASP A 304 -21.31 -7.82 21.31
N GLN A 305 -22.09 -7.12 22.12
CA GLN A 305 -21.58 -6.10 23.05
C GLN A 305 -20.63 -6.64 24.14
N ARG A 306 -20.55 -7.97 24.31
CA ARG A 306 -19.67 -8.65 25.26
C ARG A 306 -18.43 -9.25 24.59
N GLY A 307 -18.30 -9.12 23.26
CA GLY A 307 -17.20 -9.70 22.49
C GLY A 307 -17.40 -11.19 22.12
N SER A 308 -18.58 -11.76 22.33
CA SER A 308 -18.88 -13.12 21.85
C SER A 308 -19.11 -13.10 20.34
N VAL A 309 -18.59 -14.10 19.63
CA VAL A 309 -18.80 -14.21 18.18
C VAL A 309 -20.21 -14.71 17.93
N VAL A 310 -21.03 -13.86 17.34
CA VAL A 310 -22.41 -14.16 16.93
C VAL A 310 -22.41 -14.81 15.55
N LYS A 311 -21.52 -14.35 14.67
CA LYS A 311 -21.41 -14.85 13.31
C LYS A 311 -19.97 -14.77 12.82
N GLU A 312 -19.59 -15.76 12.01
CA GLU A 312 -18.38 -15.76 11.21
C GLU A 312 -18.78 -15.95 9.75
N ILE A 313 -18.25 -15.10 8.88
CA ILE A 313 -18.55 -15.09 7.45
C ILE A 313 -17.23 -15.11 6.69
N SER A 314 -16.94 -16.23 6.03
CA SER A 314 -15.80 -16.32 5.12
C SER A 314 -16.09 -15.54 3.84
N LEU A 315 -15.16 -14.68 3.46
CA LEU A 315 -15.25 -13.81 2.29
C LEU A 315 -14.15 -14.18 1.30
N PRO A 316 -14.47 -14.36 0.01
CA PRO A 316 -13.50 -14.74 -1.01
C PRO A 316 -12.49 -13.63 -1.34
N THR A 317 -12.63 -12.45 -0.74
CA THR A 317 -11.76 -11.29 -0.95
C THR A 317 -11.19 -10.80 0.35
N SER A 318 -9.88 -10.58 0.34
CA SER A 318 -9.06 -9.99 1.40
C SER A 318 -8.93 -8.46 1.26
N PHE A 319 -8.18 -7.83 2.15
CA PHE A 319 -7.77 -6.42 2.15
C PHE A 319 -8.93 -5.42 2.24
N ALA A 320 -9.64 -5.39 3.37
CA ALA A 320 -10.58 -4.31 3.64
C ALA A 320 -9.86 -3.01 4.00
N ARG A 321 -10.04 -1.97 3.17
CA ARG A 321 -9.45 -0.63 3.43
C ARG A 321 -10.40 0.32 4.16
N SER A 322 -11.71 0.07 4.09
CA SER A 322 -12.75 0.87 4.73
C SER A 322 -14.01 0.06 4.95
N MET A 323 -14.77 0.38 6.01
CA MET A 323 -16.09 -0.21 6.28
C MET A 323 -17.08 0.87 6.71
N ALA A 324 -18.34 0.73 6.30
CA ALA A 324 -19.42 1.61 6.76
C ALA A 324 -20.77 0.88 6.75
N VAL A 325 -21.75 1.42 7.47
CA VAL A 325 -23.15 1.02 7.33
C VAL A 325 -23.83 1.97 6.35
N PHE A 326 -24.52 1.43 5.35
CA PHE A 326 -25.28 2.19 4.36
C PHE A 326 -26.65 1.56 4.12
N HIS A 327 -27.72 2.31 4.40
CA HIS A 327 -29.11 1.82 4.41
C HIS A 327 -29.26 0.45 5.07
N GLY A 328 -28.76 0.31 6.30
CA GLY A 328 -28.87 -0.90 7.11
C GLY A 328 -28.04 -2.10 6.63
N ARG A 329 -27.21 -1.95 5.61
CA ARG A 329 -26.26 -2.98 5.15
C ARG A 329 -24.84 -2.58 5.51
N LEU A 330 -24.02 -3.55 5.87
CA LEU A 330 -22.59 -3.36 6.03
C LEU A 330 -21.94 -3.38 4.64
N VAL A 331 -21.14 -2.36 4.34
CA VAL A 331 -20.38 -2.25 3.10
C VAL A 331 -18.90 -2.22 3.44
N ILE A 332 -18.13 -3.07 2.76
CA ILE A 332 -16.70 -3.27 2.99
C ILE A 332 -15.99 -3.06 1.64
N ALA A 333 -15.02 -2.16 1.62
CA ALA A 333 -14.15 -1.93 0.47
C ALA A 333 -13.03 -2.99 0.45
N THR A 334 -13.34 -4.17 -0.08
CA THR A 334 -12.36 -5.25 -0.26
C THR A 334 -11.65 -5.14 -1.61
N LYS A 335 -10.59 -5.93 -1.80
CA LYS A 335 -9.90 -6.00 -3.09
C LYS A 335 -10.86 -6.44 -4.20
N SER A 336 -10.84 -5.73 -5.33
CA SER A 336 -11.63 -6.02 -6.55
C SER A 336 -13.14 -5.75 -6.49
N ARG A 337 -13.76 -5.63 -5.31
CA ARG A 337 -15.23 -5.52 -5.16
C ARG A 337 -15.63 -4.83 -3.86
N LEU A 338 -16.79 -4.21 -3.85
CA LEU A 338 -17.50 -3.90 -2.60
C LEU A 338 -18.19 -5.18 -2.13
N THR A 339 -17.96 -5.53 -0.87
CA THR A 339 -18.67 -6.62 -0.19
C THR A 339 -19.81 -6.03 0.62
N ILE A 340 -21.03 -6.47 0.33
CA ILE A 340 -22.26 -5.97 0.93
C ILE A 340 -22.86 -7.09 1.76
N VAL A 341 -22.98 -6.87 3.06
CA VAL A 341 -23.54 -7.86 4.00
C VAL A 341 -24.83 -7.32 4.57
N ASP A 342 -25.91 -8.08 4.42
CA ASP A 342 -27.16 -7.83 5.13
C ASP A 342 -27.06 -8.40 6.55
N PRO A 343 -27.09 -7.56 7.60
CA PRO A 343 -26.94 -8.02 8.98
C PRO A 343 -28.15 -8.81 9.51
N HIS A 344 -29.30 -8.80 8.82
CA HIS A 344 -30.48 -9.57 9.24
C HIS A 344 -30.43 -11.01 8.72
N SER A 345 -30.00 -11.20 7.48
CA SER A 345 -29.97 -12.50 6.81
C SER A 345 -28.57 -13.12 6.71
N TRP A 346 -27.53 -12.34 6.98
CA TRP A 346 -26.11 -12.66 6.74
C TRP A 346 -25.80 -12.99 5.28
N ARG A 347 -26.68 -12.60 4.35
CA ARG A 347 -26.43 -12.76 2.92
C ARG A 347 -25.36 -11.77 2.48
N VAL A 348 -24.42 -12.29 1.69
CA VAL A 348 -23.33 -11.52 1.10
C VAL A 348 -23.63 -11.31 -0.38
N ALA A 349 -23.61 -10.05 -0.80
CA ALA A 349 -23.64 -9.65 -2.19
C ALA A 349 -22.33 -8.93 -2.54
N TYR A 350 -22.02 -8.92 -3.83
CA TYR A 350 -20.83 -8.25 -4.33
C TYR A 350 -21.20 -7.25 -5.39
N TRP A 351 -20.54 -6.10 -5.35
CA TRP A 351 -20.64 -5.08 -6.38
C TRP A 351 -19.24 -4.72 -6.89
N GLY A 352 -19.09 -4.53 -8.19
CA GLY A 352 -17.81 -4.16 -8.78
C GLY A 352 -18.00 -3.42 -10.09
N MET A 353 -16.92 -2.77 -10.56
CA MET A 353 -16.95 -1.93 -11.76
C MET A 353 -16.82 -2.71 -13.08
N GLY A 354 -16.97 -4.04 -13.05
CA GLY A 354 -16.85 -4.91 -14.22
C GLY A 354 -15.53 -5.67 -14.27
N GLN A 355 -14.90 -5.74 -15.45
CA GLN A 355 -13.73 -6.60 -15.69
C GLN A 355 -12.38 -5.98 -15.28
N GLU A 356 -12.31 -4.66 -15.12
CA GLU A 356 -11.07 -4.01 -14.71
C GLU A 356 -10.76 -4.32 -13.25
N GLU A 357 -9.52 -4.73 -12.96
CA GLU A 357 -9.04 -4.90 -11.60
C GLU A 357 -9.11 -3.55 -10.87
N THR A 358 -10.03 -3.47 -9.90
CA THR A 358 -10.39 -2.23 -9.21
C THR A 358 -10.11 -2.39 -7.72
N GLN A 359 -9.26 -1.56 -7.15
CA GLN A 359 -9.06 -1.51 -5.71
C GLN A 359 -9.93 -0.40 -5.12
N PHE A 360 -10.96 -0.78 -4.36
CA PHE A 360 -11.71 0.17 -3.57
C PHE A 360 -10.90 0.60 -2.35
N ASP A 361 -11.00 1.87 -1.99
CA ASP A 361 -10.14 2.48 -0.98
C ASP A 361 -10.94 3.01 0.21
N GLN A 362 -11.56 4.18 0.08
CA GLN A 362 -12.37 4.78 1.14
C GLN A 362 -13.86 4.65 0.85
N ILE A 363 -14.64 4.51 1.93
CA ILE A 363 -16.10 4.60 1.91
C ILE A 363 -16.53 5.82 2.70
N TYR A 364 -17.44 6.62 2.14
CA TYR A 364 -18.00 7.78 2.80
C TYR A 364 -19.51 7.86 2.57
N VAL A 365 -20.27 7.87 3.66
CA VAL A 365 -21.73 7.95 3.61
C VAL A 365 -22.13 9.40 3.87
N LYS A 366 -22.78 10.05 2.90
CA LYS A 366 -23.30 11.41 3.03
C LYS A 366 -24.77 11.44 2.59
N GLY A 367 -25.68 11.53 3.56
CA GLY A 367 -27.11 11.39 3.31
C GLY A 367 -27.45 10.00 2.73
N ASP A 368 -28.23 9.98 1.66
CA ASP A 368 -28.64 8.75 0.96
C ASP A 368 -27.65 8.33 -0.14
N THR A 369 -26.40 8.80 -0.07
CA THR A 369 -25.36 8.51 -1.06
C THR A 369 -24.16 7.84 -0.42
N LEU A 370 -23.74 6.73 -1.01
CA LEU A 370 -22.50 6.03 -0.70
C LEU A 370 -21.42 6.44 -1.69
N TRP A 371 -20.48 7.23 -1.23
CA TRP A 371 -19.30 7.62 -1.99
C TRP A 371 -18.19 6.61 -1.77
N VAL A 372 -17.54 6.22 -2.87
CA VAL A 372 -16.48 5.23 -2.84
C VAL A 372 -15.34 5.69 -3.72
N SER A 373 -14.12 5.77 -3.17
CA SER A 373 -12.92 6.03 -3.94
C SER A 373 -12.31 4.72 -4.45
N TYR A 374 -11.67 4.79 -5.61
CA TYR A 374 -11.11 3.62 -6.26
C TYR A 374 -9.80 3.94 -6.99
N VAL A 375 -8.98 2.90 -7.12
CA VAL A 375 -7.78 2.87 -7.96
C VAL A 375 -7.92 1.74 -8.97
N GLN A 376 -7.56 2.01 -10.22
CA GLN A 376 -7.44 1.03 -11.29
C GLN A 376 -6.08 1.21 -11.97
N ARG A 377 -5.75 0.35 -12.94
CA ARG A 377 -4.50 0.48 -13.68
C ARG A 377 -4.45 1.80 -14.45
N GLY A 378 -3.55 2.70 -14.05
CA GLY A 378 -3.29 3.98 -14.73
C GLY A 378 -4.30 5.11 -14.42
N LYS A 379 -5.38 4.83 -13.69
CA LYS A 379 -6.43 5.80 -13.37
C LYS A 379 -6.95 5.59 -11.96
N SER A 380 -7.56 6.62 -11.40
CA SER A 380 -8.23 6.55 -10.11
C SER A 380 -9.46 7.43 -10.12
N GLY A 381 -10.20 7.49 -9.02
CA GLY A 381 -11.37 8.34 -8.96
C GLY A 381 -12.28 8.02 -7.80
N TRP A 382 -13.51 8.49 -7.92
CA TRP A 382 -14.59 8.15 -7.00
C TRP A 382 -15.92 8.10 -7.71
N LEU A 383 -16.88 7.46 -7.06
CA LEU A 383 -18.23 7.28 -7.58
C LEU A 383 -19.25 7.40 -6.45
N ALA A 384 -20.47 7.78 -6.83
CA ALA A 384 -21.64 7.79 -5.96
C ALA A 384 -22.53 6.58 -6.27
N LEU A 385 -22.93 5.86 -5.23
CA LEU A 385 -23.92 4.79 -5.29
C LEU A 385 -25.18 5.18 -4.53
N ASN A 386 -26.33 4.85 -5.12
CA ASN A 386 -27.62 4.95 -4.43
C ASN A 386 -27.86 3.73 -3.53
N ASP A 387 -29.01 3.70 -2.86
CA ASP A 387 -29.47 2.61 -2.00
C ASP A 387 -29.70 1.26 -2.72
N GLN A 388 -29.72 1.19 -4.05
CA GLN A 388 -29.66 -0.09 -4.79
C GLN A 388 -28.26 -0.39 -5.36
N PHE A 389 -27.22 0.31 -4.89
CA PHE A 389 -25.86 0.22 -5.38
C PHE A 389 -25.74 0.48 -6.90
N LYS A 390 -26.61 1.33 -7.44
CA LYS A 390 -26.50 1.83 -8.81
C LYS A 390 -25.63 3.08 -8.83
N VAL A 391 -24.74 3.16 -9.82
CA VAL A 391 -23.89 4.34 -10.04
C VAL A 391 -24.77 5.52 -10.41
N MET A 392 -24.68 6.59 -9.62
CA MET A 392 -25.31 7.88 -9.88
C MET A 392 -24.33 8.84 -10.55
N GLU A 393 -23.12 8.91 -10.02
CA GLU A 393 -22.07 9.84 -10.43
C GLU A 393 -20.74 9.07 -10.46
N LYS A 394 -19.84 9.43 -11.39
CA LYS A 394 -18.49 8.88 -11.48
C LYS A 394 -17.54 9.98 -11.92
N HIS A 395 -16.47 10.17 -11.15
CA HIS A 395 -15.38 11.09 -11.46
C HIS A 395 -14.10 10.29 -11.62
N GLU A 396 -13.45 10.45 -12.78
CA GLU A 396 -12.24 9.72 -13.13
C GLU A 396 -11.07 10.70 -13.25
N LEU A 397 -9.93 10.29 -12.68
CA LEU A 397 -8.67 11.02 -12.69
C LEU A 397 -7.69 10.28 -13.61
N PRO A 398 -6.96 10.99 -14.48
CA PRO A 398 -6.05 10.39 -15.47
C PRO A 398 -4.72 9.90 -14.85
N SER A 399 -4.69 9.68 -13.54
CA SER A 399 -3.51 9.24 -12.80
C SER A 399 -3.94 8.50 -11.54
N VAL A 400 -3.07 7.64 -11.02
CA VAL A 400 -3.29 6.91 -9.78
C VAL A 400 -2.89 7.80 -8.60
N TYR A 401 -3.83 8.08 -7.70
CA TYR A 401 -3.47 8.64 -6.39
C TYR A 401 -2.82 7.58 -5.50
N TRP A 402 -1.97 8.00 -4.58
CA TRP A 402 -1.37 7.16 -3.56
C TRP A 402 -2.34 6.89 -2.40
N GLU A 403 -2.97 7.95 -1.88
CA GLU A 403 -3.99 7.89 -0.84
C GLU A 403 -5.07 8.94 -1.11
N ALA A 404 -6.34 8.61 -0.87
CA ALA A 404 -7.45 9.55 -0.96
C ALA A 404 -8.28 9.53 0.33
N ARG A 405 -8.88 10.68 0.68
CA ARG A 405 -9.79 10.80 1.83
C ARG A 405 -10.98 11.69 1.50
N PHE A 406 -12.16 11.26 1.94
CA PHE A 406 -13.37 12.06 1.87
C PHE A 406 -13.49 12.95 3.11
N TYR A 407 -13.84 14.22 2.90
CA TYR A 407 -14.12 15.12 4.01
C TYR A 407 -15.03 16.28 3.60
N GLY A 408 -16.12 16.48 4.34
CA GLY A 408 -17.10 17.53 4.03
C GLY A 408 -17.71 17.32 2.64
N ASP A 409 -17.61 18.33 1.80
CA ASP A 409 -17.97 18.34 0.37
C ASP A 409 -16.79 18.11 -0.59
N TYR A 410 -15.69 17.53 -0.10
CA TYR A 410 -14.45 17.40 -0.86
C TYR A 410 -13.83 15.99 -0.83
N VAL A 411 -13.05 15.72 -1.87
CA VAL A 411 -12.13 14.57 -1.99
C VAL A 411 -10.71 15.10 -2.00
N TYR A 412 -9.90 14.66 -1.04
CA TYR A 412 -8.48 14.99 -0.92
C TYR A 412 -7.71 13.82 -1.49
N ALA A 413 -7.01 14.02 -2.61
CA ALA A 413 -6.26 12.98 -3.30
C ALA A 413 -4.78 13.37 -3.34
N LEU A 414 -3.95 12.52 -2.74
CA LEU A 414 -2.51 12.68 -2.68
C LEU A 414 -1.87 11.86 -3.79
N PHE A 415 -1.14 12.51 -4.68
CA PHE A 415 -0.42 11.90 -5.79
C PHE A 415 1.08 11.83 -5.49
N GLU A 416 1.73 10.77 -5.96
CA GLU A 416 3.19 10.69 -5.94
C GLU A 416 3.81 11.75 -6.87
N PRO A 417 5.02 12.25 -6.57
CA PRO A 417 5.73 13.14 -7.48
C PRO A 417 6.04 12.41 -8.80
N GLN A 418 5.86 13.11 -9.92
CA GLN A 418 6.26 12.58 -11.23
C GLN A 418 7.77 12.31 -11.26
N GLU A 419 8.19 11.32 -12.07
CA GLU A 419 9.60 11.00 -12.27
C GLU A 419 10.35 12.23 -12.80
N GLY A 420 11.39 12.66 -12.08
CA GLY A 420 12.10 13.93 -12.31
C GLY A 420 11.92 14.96 -11.20
N ASN A 421 10.73 15.05 -10.61
CA ASN A 421 10.41 16.05 -9.57
C ASN A 421 10.50 15.51 -8.13
N LYS A 422 10.83 14.22 -7.96
CA LYS A 422 10.97 13.55 -6.65
C LYS A 422 12.03 14.21 -5.74
N ALA A 423 12.93 15.00 -6.32
CA ALA A 423 13.92 15.76 -5.55
C ALA A 423 13.28 16.89 -4.74
N ASP A 424 12.20 17.49 -5.25
CA ASP A 424 11.74 18.83 -4.83
C ASP A 424 10.54 18.79 -3.87
N HIS A 425 9.73 17.73 -3.91
CA HIS A 425 8.54 17.60 -3.07
C HIS A 425 8.20 16.14 -2.73
N ALA A 426 7.38 15.93 -1.71
CA ALA A 426 6.96 14.60 -1.27
C ALA A 426 5.73 14.06 -2.01
N GLY A 427 4.98 14.94 -2.67
CA GLY A 427 3.78 14.59 -3.44
C GLY A 427 2.99 15.82 -3.84
N GLU A 428 1.85 15.62 -4.46
CA GLU A 428 0.92 16.67 -4.86
C GLU A 428 -0.46 16.38 -4.25
N MET A 429 -0.98 17.31 -3.46
CA MET A 429 -2.33 17.21 -2.90
C MET A 429 -3.30 17.97 -3.80
N ASN A 430 -4.23 17.24 -4.38
CA ASN A 430 -5.31 17.77 -5.20
C ASN A 430 -6.64 17.59 -4.47
N ILE A 431 -7.36 18.69 -4.29
CA ILE A 431 -8.63 18.73 -3.58
C ILE A 431 -9.72 18.99 -4.60
N PHE A 432 -10.68 18.08 -4.68
CA PHE A 432 -11.78 18.14 -5.64
C PHE A 432 -13.10 18.32 -4.91
N HIS A 433 -14.02 19.08 -5.50
CA HIS A 433 -15.41 19.06 -5.08
C HIS A 433 -16.02 17.68 -5.32
N LEU A 434 -16.64 17.12 -4.27
CA LEU A 434 -17.14 15.75 -4.23
C LEU A 434 -18.14 15.46 -5.37
N ARG A 435 -19.07 16.37 -5.62
CA ARG A 435 -20.16 16.20 -6.60
C ARG A 435 -19.81 16.68 -8.01
N THR A 436 -19.04 17.76 -8.14
CA THR A 436 -18.76 18.32 -9.46
C THR A 436 -17.50 17.73 -10.08
N GLY A 437 -16.62 17.12 -9.29
CA GLY A 437 -15.30 16.67 -9.74
C GLY A 437 -14.34 17.81 -10.06
N GLN A 438 -14.75 19.07 -9.85
CA GLN A 438 -13.92 20.23 -10.15
C GLN A 438 -12.80 20.35 -9.12
N LEU A 439 -11.59 20.64 -9.61
CA LEU A 439 -10.44 20.92 -8.76
C LEU A 439 -10.70 22.22 -7.98
N ALA A 440 -10.83 22.12 -6.67
CA ALA A 440 -11.02 23.24 -5.76
C ALA A 440 -9.69 23.88 -5.37
N ALA A 441 -8.67 23.05 -5.10
CA ALA A 441 -7.34 23.50 -4.73
C ALA A 441 -6.28 22.44 -5.08
N LYS A 442 -5.06 22.91 -5.27
CA LYS A 442 -3.88 22.08 -5.54
C LYS A 442 -2.68 22.70 -4.85
N PHE A 443 -1.91 21.88 -4.13
CA PHE A 443 -0.67 22.34 -3.53
C PHE A 443 0.39 21.23 -3.47
N THR A 444 1.63 21.67 -3.52
CA THR A 444 2.81 20.81 -3.44
C THR A 444 3.06 20.43 -1.99
N VAL A 445 3.10 19.12 -1.70
CA VAL A 445 3.36 18.61 -0.36
C VAL A 445 4.86 18.70 -0.09
N PRO A 446 5.30 19.48 0.92
CA PRO A 446 6.72 19.76 1.11
C PRO A 446 7.51 18.49 1.42
N LYS A 447 8.77 18.47 0.99
CA LYS A 447 9.69 17.41 1.38
C LYS A 447 10.16 17.63 2.81
N GLN A 448 10.30 16.55 3.57
CA GLN A 448 10.89 16.54 4.90
C GLN A 448 12.06 15.56 4.94
N LYS A 449 12.79 15.55 6.05
CA LYS A 449 13.91 14.61 6.30
C LYS A 449 13.48 13.15 6.12
N HIS A 450 12.27 12.82 6.56
CA HIS A 450 11.68 11.48 6.45
C HIS A 450 10.65 11.40 5.34
N ASN A 451 10.33 10.17 4.91
CA ASN A 451 9.30 9.93 3.91
C ASN A 451 7.91 10.22 4.47
N LEU A 452 7.03 10.69 3.59
CA LEU A 452 5.61 10.86 3.87
C LEU A 452 4.96 9.49 4.09
N GLN A 453 4.25 9.32 5.20
CA GLN A 453 3.63 8.05 5.60
C GLN A 453 2.12 8.01 5.33
N THR A 454 1.42 9.11 5.62
CA THR A 454 -0.03 9.27 5.37
C THR A 454 -0.41 10.73 5.61
N PHE A 455 -1.69 11.08 5.40
CA PHE A 455 -2.26 12.36 5.77
C PHE A 455 -3.63 12.21 6.44
N GLN A 456 -4.07 13.18 7.23
CA GLN A 456 -5.41 13.20 7.83
C GLN A 456 -6.07 14.57 7.60
N VAL A 457 -7.37 14.56 7.29
CA VAL A 457 -8.18 15.78 7.16
C VAL A 457 -9.15 15.90 8.34
N MET A 458 -9.27 17.11 8.89
CA MET A 458 -10.16 17.42 10.00
C MET A 458 -10.67 18.87 9.92
N ASP A 459 -11.73 19.19 10.69
CA ASP A 459 -12.33 20.52 10.72
C ASP A 459 -11.33 21.60 11.11
N GLU A 460 -11.46 22.78 10.49
CA GLU A 460 -11.07 24.03 11.15
C GLU A 460 -11.99 24.22 12.36
N ILE A 461 -11.42 24.38 13.56
CA ILE A 461 -12.21 24.80 14.71
C ILE A 461 -12.48 26.29 14.54
N GLN A 462 -13.77 26.65 14.57
CA GLN A 462 -14.23 28.03 14.69
C GLN A 462 -13.86 28.64 16.03
#